data_AF-A0A0F4V1V1-F1
#
_entry.id   AF-A0A0F4V1V1-F1
#
_cell.length_a   1.000
_cell.length_b   1.000
_cell.length_c   1.000
_cell.angle_alpha   90.00
_cell.angle_beta   90.00
_cell.angle_gamma   90.00
#
_symmetry.space_group_name_H-M   'P 1'
#
loop_
_entity.id
_entity.type
_entity.pdbx_description
1 polymer ?
#
loop_
_entity_poly.entity_id
_entity_poly.type
_entity_poly.pdbx_seq_one_letter_code
_entity_poly.pdbx_strand_id
1 'polypeptide(L)'
;MKALKVFFAVSILTLSSLAMAEGGGDRVYGRMMQENQQAMEQYALRNGKTAPEVVHYEYGMNLDIQKVVSVTQANKTCSVAPSRMTYEDSAGKLNTLEYKVMGTNCPHGS
;
A
#
# COMPACT_ATOMS: atom_id res chain seq x y z
N MET A 1 -13.87 -46.01 -0.85
CA MET A 1 -14.88 -44.92 -0.79
C MET A 1 -14.97 -44.16 0.54
N LYS A 2 -14.46 -44.69 1.67
CA LYS A 2 -14.48 -43.96 2.96
C LYS A 2 -13.37 -42.90 3.06
N ALA A 3 -12.15 -43.22 2.60
CA ALA A 3 -11.02 -42.27 2.58
C ALA A 3 -11.27 -41.05 1.68
N LEU A 4 -11.91 -41.23 0.53
CA LEU A 4 -12.25 -40.14 -0.39
C LEU A 4 -13.18 -39.09 0.24
N LYS A 5 -14.12 -39.52 1.09
CA LYS A 5 -15.03 -38.62 1.82
C LYS A 5 -14.30 -37.82 2.91
N VAL A 6 -13.27 -38.42 3.53
CA VAL A 6 -12.46 -37.75 4.56
C VAL A 6 -11.60 -36.64 3.92
N PHE A 7 -11.04 -36.88 2.73
CA PHE A 7 -10.28 -35.85 2.02
C PHE A 7 -11.11 -34.61 1.67
N PHE A 8 -12.35 -34.79 1.19
CA PHE A 8 -13.25 -33.67 0.91
C PHE A 8 -13.62 -32.86 2.17
N ALA A 9 -13.74 -33.50 3.33
CA ALA A 9 -14.05 -32.82 4.58
C ALA A 9 -12.90 -31.93 5.08
N VAL A 10 -11.64 -32.36 4.88
CA VAL A 10 -10.45 -31.61 5.30
C VAL A 10 -10.22 -30.37 4.42
N SER A 11 -10.50 -30.45 3.11
CA SER A 11 -10.34 -29.31 2.20
C SER A 11 -11.27 -28.11 2.49
N ILE A 12 -12.41 -28.34 3.14
CA ILE A 12 -13.37 -27.25 3.44
C ILE A 12 -12.91 -26.43 4.66
N LEU A 13 -12.16 -27.02 5.59
CA LEU A 13 -11.74 -26.36 6.83
C LEU A 13 -10.54 -25.42 6.66
N THR A 14 -9.78 -25.52 5.57
CA THR A 14 -8.60 -24.66 5.34
C THR A 14 -8.92 -23.32 4.70
N LEU A 15 -10.13 -23.12 4.16
CA LEU A 15 -10.53 -21.86 3.52
C LEU A 15 -11.03 -20.80 4.52
N SER A 16 -11.22 -21.16 5.80
CA SER A 16 -11.87 -20.32 6.80
C SER A 16 -10.93 -19.32 7.51
N SER A 17 -9.62 -19.35 7.25
CA SER A 17 -8.63 -18.62 8.06
C SER A 17 -8.40 -17.16 7.67
N LEU A 18 -9.26 -16.54 6.87
CA LEU A 18 -9.19 -15.10 6.56
C LEU A 18 -10.10 -14.24 7.46
N ALA A 19 -10.28 -14.64 8.72
CA ALA A 19 -10.92 -13.76 9.71
C ALA A 19 -9.95 -12.62 10.06
N MET A 20 -9.82 -11.64 9.18
CA MET A 20 -9.06 -10.42 9.43
C MET A 20 -9.81 -9.56 10.43
N ALA A 21 -9.42 -9.63 11.70
CA ALA A 21 -9.87 -8.75 12.77
C ALA A 21 -9.16 -7.38 12.65
N GLU A 22 -9.35 -6.70 11.52
CA GLU A 22 -8.84 -5.35 11.29
C GLU A 22 -9.97 -4.35 11.53
N GLY A 23 -9.71 -3.32 12.33
CA GLY A 23 -10.65 -2.21 12.56
C GLY A 23 -10.99 -1.49 11.25
N GLY A 24 -12.13 -0.79 11.20
CA GLY A 24 -12.63 -0.20 9.95
C GLY A 24 -11.66 0.76 9.24
N GLY A 25 -10.77 1.45 9.98
CA GLY A 25 -9.74 2.32 9.41
C GLY A 25 -8.63 1.55 8.68
N ASP A 26 -8.14 0.46 9.28
CA ASP A 26 -7.01 -0.32 8.75
C ASP A 26 -7.37 -0.98 7.42
N ARG A 27 -8.61 -1.47 7.27
CA ARG A 27 -9.11 -2.05 6.01
C ARG A 27 -9.17 -1.04 4.87
N VAL A 28 -9.53 0.21 5.16
CA VAL A 28 -9.62 1.27 4.15
C VAL A 28 -8.24 1.66 3.65
N TYR A 29 -7.30 1.89 4.58
CA TYR A 29 -5.92 2.22 4.19
C TYR A 29 -5.22 1.04 3.51
N GLY A 30 -5.45 -0.20 3.98
CA GLY A 30 -4.90 -1.40 3.36
C GLY A 30 -5.33 -1.54 1.90
N ARG A 31 -6.62 -1.36 1.61
CA ARG A 31 -7.13 -1.37 0.22
C ARG A 31 -6.51 -0.26 -0.62
N MET A 32 -6.45 0.97 -0.09
CA MET A 32 -5.87 2.11 -0.79
C MET A 32 -4.39 1.85 -1.16
N MET A 33 -3.60 1.28 -0.26
CA MET A 33 -2.20 0.96 -0.54
C MET A 33 -2.03 -0.17 -1.55
N GLN A 34 -2.92 -1.16 -1.55
CA GLN A 34 -2.94 -2.22 -2.54
C GLN A 34 -3.29 -1.69 -3.94
N GLU A 35 -4.30 -0.83 -4.04
CA GLU A 35 -4.68 -0.18 -5.31
C GLU A 35 -3.55 0.74 -5.82
N ASN A 36 -2.89 1.48 -4.92
CA ASN A 36 -1.72 2.27 -5.28
C ASN A 36 -0.56 1.40 -5.80
N GLN A 37 -0.27 0.27 -5.15
CA GLN A 37 0.75 -0.68 -5.60
C GLN A 37 0.46 -1.18 -7.02
N GLN A 38 -0.76 -1.64 -7.26
CA GLN A 38 -1.19 -2.11 -8.59
C GLN A 38 -1.09 -0.98 -9.63
N ALA A 39 -1.52 0.23 -9.29
CA ALA A 39 -1.44 1.37 -10.19
C ALA A 39 0.00 1.73 -10.56
N MET A 40 0.95 1.60 -9.63
CA MET A 40 2.37 1.89 -9.86
C MET A 40 3.08 0.77 -10.63
N GLU A 41 2.70 -0.49 -10.43
CA GLU A 41 3.15 -1.60 -11.27
C GLU A 41 2.68 -1.42 -12.72
N GLN A 42 1.39 -1.08 -12.91
CA GLN A 42 0.85 -0.77 -14.23
C GLN A 42 1.53 0.45 -14.85
N TYR A 43 1.82 1.48 -14.05
CA TYR A 43 2.59 2.64 -14.52
C TYR A 43 3.99 2.23 -14.98
N ALA A 44 4.70 1.41 -14.21
CA ALA A 44 6.03 0.92 -14.55
C ALA A 44 6.02 0.15 -15.88
N LEU A 45 5.08 -0.79 -16.05
CA LEU A 45 4.90 -1.56 -17.28
C LEU A 45 4.65 -0.66 -18.51
N ARG A 46 3.73 0.31 -18.40
CA ARG A 46 3.41 1.23 -19.51
C ARG A 46 4.58 2.11 -19.92
N ASN A 47 5.52 2.37 -19.02
CA ASN A 47 6.66 3.24 -19.26
C ASN A 47 7.98 2.47 -19.44
N GLY A 48 7.94 1.13 -19.53
CA GLY A 48 9.14 0.30 -19.69
C GLY A 48 10.11 0.40 -18.50
N LYS A 49 9.60 0.63 -17.29
CA LYS A 49 10.38 0.75 -16.05
C LYS A 49 10.17 -0.47 -15.16
N THR A 50 11.12 -0.70 -14.25
CA THR A 50 10.96 -1.70 -13.19
C THR A 50 9.94 -1.22 -12.17
N ALA A 51 9.09 -2.13 -11.67
CA ALA A 51 8.15 -1.83 -10.61
C ALA A 51 8.91 -1.34 -9.35
N PRO A 52 8.48 -0.23 -8.72
CA PRO A 52 9.17 0.28 -7.54
C PRO A 52 8.94 -0.63 -6.34
N GLU A 53 10.01 -0.89 -5.58
CA GLU A 53 9.90 -1.44 -4.23
C GLU A 53 9.44 -0.36 -3.26
N VAL A 54 8.66 -0.78 -2.26
CA VAL A 54 8.17 0.10 -1.20
C VAL A 54 9.20 0.14 -0.08
N VAL A 55 9.74 1.33 0.19
CA VAL A 55 10.71 1.58 1.25
C VAL A 55 10.09 2.46 2.32
N HIS A 56 10.29 2.12 3.59
CA HIS A 56 9.84 3.01 4.67
C HIS A 56 10.74 4.24 4.74
N TYR A 57 10.15 5.43 4.71
CA TYR A 57 10.91 6.66 4.82
C TYR A 57 11.28 6.92 6.28
N GLU A 58 12.55 7.20 6.51
CA GLU A 58 13.07 7.73 7.77
C GLU A 58 13.34 9.23 7.62
N TYR A 59 12.97 9.99 8.65
CA TYR A 59 13.15 11.43 8.64
C TYR A 59 14.61 11.81 8.43
N GLY A 60 14.88 12.65 7.43
CA GLY A 60 16.23 13.06 7.06
C GLY A 60 16.92 12.16 6.04
N MET A 61 16.27 11.09 5.54
CA MET A 61 16.77 10.37 4.37
C MET A 61 16.95 11.33 3.20
N ASN A 62 18.13 11.28 2.57
CA ASN A 62 18.39 11.99 1.33
C ASN A 62 17.70 11.25 0.18
N LEU A 63 16.82 11.96 -0.52
CA LEU A 63 16.07 11.42 -1.64
C LEU A 63 16.49 12.17 -2.91
N ASP A 64 16.85 11.43 -3.95
CA ASP A 64 17.07 11.98 -5.29
C ASP A 64 15.73 12.00 -6.04
N ILE A 65 14.96 13.08 -5.86
CA ILE A 65 13.63 13.21 -6.47
C ILE A 65 13.74 14.12 -7.69
N GLN A 66 13.65 13.52 -8.89
CA GLN A 66 13.57 14.28 -10.13
C GLN A 66 12.10 14.59 -10.51
N LYS A 67 11.18 13.63 -10.29
CA LYS A 67 9.76 13.80 -10.62
C LYS A 67 8.85 12.98 -9.71
N VAL A 68 7.83 13.61 -9.15
CA VAL A 68 6.77 12.90 -8.41
C VAL A 68 5.74 12.32 -9.38
N VAL A 69 5.44 11.03 -9.25
CA VAL A 69 4.49 10.29 -10.10
C VAL A 69 3.13 10.14 -9.43
N SER A 70 3.12 9.84 -8.13
CA SER A 70 1.89 9.61 -7.37
C SER A 70 2.10 9.91 -5.89
N VAL A 71 1.06 10.41 -5.23
CA VAL A 71 0.99 10.54 -3.77
C VAL A 71 -0.39 10.07 -3.33
N THR A 72 -0.46 9.12 -2.41
CA THR A 72 -1.74 8.73 -1.80
C THR A 72 -2.12 9.74 -0.73
N GLN A 73 -3.33 10.25 -0.76
CA GLN A 73 -3.81 11.20 0.24
C GLN A 73 -4.18 10.48 1.54
N ALA A 74 -3.90 11.12 2.67
CA ALA A 74 -4.54 10.76 3.93
C ALA A 74 -6.05 10.95 3.82
N ASN A 75 -6.82 10.17 4.56
CA ASN A 75 -8.25 10.42 4.65
C ASN A 75 -8.53 11.79 5.31
N LYS A 76 -9.78 12.24 5.20
CA LYS A 76 -10.23 13.50 5.77
C LYS A 76 -10.36 13.49 7.31
N THR A 77 -10.00 12.41 7.99
CA THR A 77 -10.12 12.31 9.44
C THR A 77 -8.90 12.96 10.10
N CYS A 78 -9.08 13.67 11.21
CA CYS A 78 -7.95 14.20 11.97
C CYS A 78 -7.24 13.09 12.74
N SER A 79 -6.40 12.34 12.04
CA SER A 79 -5.59 11.26 12.59
C SER A 79 -4.35 11.05 11.73
N VAL A 80 -3.33 10.43 12.30
CA VAL A 80 -2.15 9.99 11.54
C VAL A 80 -2.54 8.81 10.66
N ALA A 81 -2.20 8.90 9.37
CA ALA A 81 -2.51 7.90 8.35
C ALA A 81 -1.25 7.53 7.56
N PRO A 82 -1.16 6.30 7.02
CA PRO A 82 -0.10 5.97 6.09
C PRO A 82 -0.32 6.69 4.75
N SER A 83 0.77 7.06 4.09
CA SER A 83 0.82 7.62 2.74
C SER A 83 1.99 7.02 1.98
N ARG A 84 1.80 6.82 0.67
CA ARG A 84 2.84 6.45 -0.27
C ARG A 84 3.10 7.57 -1.26
N MET A 85 4.37 7.78 -1.58
CA MET A 85 4.81 8.62 -2.69
C MET A 85 5.68 7.80 -3.62
N THR A 86 5.28 7.73 -4.89
CA THR A 86 6.14 7.19 -5.95
C THR A 86 6.77 8.33 -6.71
N TYR A 87 8.09 8.28 -6.86
CA TYR A 87 8.87 9.26 -7.60
C TYR A 87 9.87 8.58 -8.54
N GLU A 88 10.28 9.32 -9.55
CA GLU A 88 11.39 9.01 -10.44
C GLU A 88 12.63 9.77 -9.96
N ASP A 89 13.76 9.05 -9.85
CA ASP A 89 15.06 9.63 -9.52
C ASP A 89 15.79 10.17 -10.76
N SER A 90 16.96 10.78 -10.56
CA SER A 90 17.74 11.36 -11.67
C SER A 90 18.22 10.32 -12.69
N ALA A 91 18.28 9.03 -12.31
CA ALA A 91 18.60 7.92 -13.20
C ALA A 91 17.37 7.33 -13.92
N GLY A 92 16.18 7.88 -13.66
CA GLY A 92 14.93 7.41 -14.26
C GLY A 92 14.34 6.17 -13.58
N LYS A 93 14.87 5.73 -12.44
CA LYS A 93 14.32 4.61 -11.68
C LYS A 93 13.14 5.09 -10.84
N LEU A 94 12.11 4.23 -10.74
CA LEU A 94 10.98 4.47 -9.86
C LEU A 94 11.29 3.98 -8.45
N ASN A 95 10.94 4.80 -7.47
CA ASN A 95 11.06 4.50 -6.05
C ASN A 95 9.72 4.83 -5.37
N THR A 96 9.25 3.96 -4.48
CA THR A 96 8.05 4.23 -3.67
C THR A 96 8.44 4.33 -2.21
N LEU A 97 8.08 5.44 -1.58
CA LEU A 97 8.25 5.64 -0.15
C LEU A 97 6.92 5.45 0.56
N GLU A 98 6.95 4.82 1.72
CA GLU A 98 5.83 4.78 2.66
C GLU A 98 6.18 5.55 3.93
N TYR A 99 5.31 6.47 4.31
CA TYR A 99 5.47 7.35 5.48
C TYR A 99 4.12 7.64 6.13
N LYS A 100 4.15 8.37 7.24
CA LYS A 100 2.95 8.79 7.95
C LYS A 100 2.71 10.28 7.77
N VAL A 101 1.46 10.66 7.61
CA VAL A 101 1.00 12.04 7.43
C VAL A 101 -0.19 12.33 8.33
N MET A 102 -0.35 13.61 8.71
CA MET A 102 -1.57 14.07 9.37
C MET A 102 -2.70 14.21 8.35
N GLY A 103 -3.91 13.76 8.71
CA GLY A 103 -5.11 14.01 7.90
C GLY A 103 -5.50 15.50 7.86
N THR A 104 -6.41 15.87 6.94
CA THR A 104 -6.60 17.28 6.56
C THR A 104 -7.65 18.05 7.37
N ASN A 105 -8.60 17.39 8.05
CA ASN A 105 -9.67 18.10 8.79
C ASN A 105 -9.41 18.18 10.29
N CYS A 106 -8.24 18.69 10.67
CA CYS A 106 -7.89 18.89 12.07
C CYS A 106 -8.40 20.23 12.62
N PRO A 107 -9.01 20.26 13.82
CA PRO A 107 -9.66 21.46 14.39
C PRO A 107 -8.76 22.69 14.55
N HIS A 108 -7.43 22.49 14.61
CA HIS A 108 -6.44 23.54 14.85
C HIS A 108 -5.33 23.58 13.79
N GLY A 109 -5.61 23.05 12.59
CA GLY A 109 -4.62 22.88 11.53
C GLY A 109 -4.02 21.47 11.49
N SER A 110 -3.32 21.18 10.39
CA SER A 110 -2.57 19.93 10.13
C SER A 110 -1.10 20.07 10.52
#